data_AF-A0A329SKP4-F1
#
_entry.id   AF-A0A329SKP4-F1
#
_cell.length_a   1.000
_cell.length_b   1.000
_cell.length_c   1.000
_cell.angle_alpha   90.00
_cell.angle_beta   90.00
_cell.angle_gamma   90.00
#
_symmetry.space_group_name_H-M   'P 1'
#
loop_
_entity.id
_entity.type
_entity.pdbx_description
1 polymer ?
#
loop_
_entity_poly.entity_id
_entity_poly.type
_entity_poly.pdbx_seq_one_letter_code
_entity_poly.pdbx_strand_id
1 'polypeptide(L)'
;MIMNLHLRLRTVAGSVRIAKPVECLIIPGDATEFLLGNDVLTMLGIDAYEQPDLLVTNAAQDGQDDEFDDVNEPQIGSNVELSDEIRVAVDDLVEKAKRKGFPRKLLPQLRRIATRFDIWRLKLGDDPPARVPPMKIRLKPGAKPYCCKARRYPPEVRRFLDDFNDELVRLGWVYENTESRWACPVLPVRKSDGAFCQTADYKPLNAFVEAIVGVMPDLNVDLEDVKGAQSFGLFDFIKG
;
A
#
# COMPACT_ATOMS: atom_id res chain seq x y z
N MET A 1 -16.23 23.54 -32.36
CA MET A 1 -15.69 24.71 -33.08
C MET A 1 -14.64 25.38 -32.21
N ILE A 2 -13.46 25.72 -32.75
CA ILE A 2 -12.41 26.39 -31.99
C ILE A 2 -12.51 27.90 -32.25
N MET A 3 -12.52 28.71 -31.19
CA MET A 3 -12.64 30.17 -31.27
C MET A 3 -11.80 30.85 -30.19
N ASN A 4 -11.22 32.01 -30.51
CA ASN A 4 -10.50 32.83 -29.54
C ASN A 4 -11.46 33.81 -28.85
N LEU A 5 -11.63 33.67 -27.54
CA LEU A 5 -12.58 34.46 -26.75
C LEU A 5 -11.89 35.24 -25.64
N HIS A 6 -12.36 36.46 -25.37
CA HIS A 6 -11.98 37.19 -24.17
C HIS A 6 -12.84 36.74 -23.00
N LEU A 7 -12.24 35.98 -22.08
CA LEU A 7 -12.93 35.44 -20.93
C LEU A 7 -12.97 36.44 -19.77
N ARG A 8 -14.12 36.49 -19.10
CA ARG A 8 -14.33 37.22 -17.84
C ARG A 8 -14.94 36.26 -16.83
N LEU A 9 -14.24 36.02 -15.74
CA LEU A 9 -14.67 35.16 -14.64
C LEU A 9 -15.23 36.03 -13.52
N ARG A 10 -16.19 35.49 -12.77
CA ARG A 10 -16.72 36.12 -11.56
C ARG A 10 -16.33 35.25 -10.37
N THR A 11 -15.44 35.76 -9.53
CA THR A 11 -15.00 35.08 -8.30
C THR A 11 -15.59 35.78 -7.08
N VAL A 12 -15.45 35.17 -5.91
CA VAL A 12 -15.90 35.74 -4.62
C VAL A 12 -15.16 37.06 -4.32
N ALA A 13 -13.93 37.22 -4.83
CA ALA A 13 -13.12 38.43 -4.67
C ALA A 13 -13.39 39.52 -5.73
N GLY A 14 -14.24 39.26 -6.74
CA GLY A 14 -14.59 40.20 -7.79
C GLY A 14 -14.54 39.60 -9.19
N SER A 15 -14.78 40.42 -10.23
CA SER A 15 -14.70 39.94 -11.62
C SER A 15 -13.27 40.08 -12.15
N VAL A 16 -12.73 38.99 -12.67
CA VAL A 16 -11.38 38.91 -13.25
C VAL A 16 -11.49 38.77 -14.76
N ARG A 17 -10.82 39.65 -15.52
CA ARG A 17 -10.79 39.62 -16.98
C ARG A 17 -9.42 39.14 -17.45
N ILE A 18 -9.40 38.13 -18.32
CA ILE A 18 -8.16 37.64 -18.91
C ILE A 18 -7.75 38.59 -20.05
N ALA A 19 -6.54 39.13 -19.95
CA ALA A 19 -6.07 40.19 -20.84
C ALA A 19 -5.88 39.71 -22.29
N LYS A 20 -5.47 38.46 -22.49
CA LYS A 20 -5.26 37.85 -23.80
C LYS A 20 -6.49 37.00 -24.21
N PRO A 21 -6.85 36.93 -25.50
CA PRO A 21 -7.84 35.97 -25.96
C PRO A 21 -7.38 34.55 -25.65
N VAL A 22 -8.29 33.72 -25.14
CA VAL A 22 -8.05 32.31 -24.84
C VAL A 22 -8.69 31.47 -25.94
N GLU A 23 -7.97 30.47 -26.44
CA GLU A 23 -8.52 29.53 -27.41
C GLU A 23 -9.50 28.59 -26.71
N CYS A 24 -10.75 28.56 -27.16
CA CYS A 24 -11.82 27.78 -26.57
C CYS A 24 -12.38 26.77 -27.57
N LEU A 25 -12.55 25.53 -27.14
CA LEU A 25 -13.26 24.49 -27.88
C LEU A 25 -14.74 24.52 -27.50
N ILE A 26 -15.59 24.99 -28.40
CA ILE A 26 -17.05 24.98 -28.26
C ILE A 26 -17.58 23.65 -28.78
N ILE A 27 -18.15 22.84 -27.90
CA ILE A 27 -18.81 21.58 -28.25
C ILE A 27 -20.32 21.85 -28.29
N PRO A 28 -21.00 21.69 -29.43
CA PRO A 28 -22.44 21.89 -29.50
C PRO A 28 -23.17 20.82 -28.68
N GLY A 29 -24.02 21.25 -27.75
CA GLY A 29 -24.80 20.40 -26.86
C GLY A 29 -25.55 21.23 -25.82
N ASP A 30 -26.33 20.57 -24.99
CA ASP A 30 -27.27 21.21 -24.06
C ASP A 30 -26.62 21.50 -22.69
N ALA A 31 -25.34 21.12 -22.54
CA ALA A 31 -24.59 21.30 -21.31
C ALA A 31 -24.19 22.77 -21.13
N THR A 32 -24.50 23.33 -19.96
CA THR A 32 -24.11 24.69 -19.57
C THR A 32 -22.76 24.73 -18.84
N GLU A 33 -22.01 23.63 -18.86
CA GLU A 33 -20.76 23.48 -18.13
C GLU A 33 -19.60 24.11 -18.89
N PHE A 34 -18.73 24.82 -18.14
CA PHE A 34 -17.57 25.49 -18.69
C PHE A 34 -16.32 24.95 -17.98
N LEU A 35 -15.50 24.19 -18.71
CA LEU A 35 -14.26 23.62 -18.20
C LEU A 35 -13.10 24.58 -18.50
N LEU A 36 -12.41 25.01 -17.44
CA LEU A 36 -11.25 25.88 -17.56
C LEU A 36 -9.97 25.04 -17.49
N GLY A 37 -9.13 25.15 -18.53
CA GLY A 37 -7.85 24.44 -18.56
C GLY A 37 -6.89 24.92 -17.46
N ASN A 38 -6.01 24.03 -17.03
CA ASN A 38 -5.02 24.32 -15.98
C ASN A 38 -4.06 25.44 -16.40
N ASP A 39 -3.73 25.54 -17.68
CA ASP A 39 -2.96 26.63 -18.26
C ASP A 39 -3.58 28.02 -17.99
N VAL A 40 -4.92 28.12 -18.06
CA VAL A 40 -5.63 29.37 -17.76
C VAL A 40 -5.73 29.62 -16.25
N LEU A 41 -5.91 28.58 -15.44
CA LEU A 41 -5.86 28.68 -13.98
C LEU A 41 -4.49 29.17 -13.50
N THR A 42 -3.40 28.60 -14.02
CA THR A 42 -2.04 29.04 -13.72
C THR A 42 -1.81 30.50 -14.16
N MET A 43 -2.37 30.91 -15.30
CA MET A 43 -2.31 32.32 -15.75
C MET A 43 -3.03 33.29 -14.80
N LEU A 44 -4.03 32.81 -14.06
CA LEU A 44 -4.75 33.55 -13.02
C LEU A 44 -4.05 33.49 -11.66
N GLY A 45 -2.90 32.81 -11.57
CA GLY A 45 -2.17 32.61 -10.32
C GLY A 45 -2.80 31.56 -9.41
N ILE A 46 -3.68 30.71 -9.95
CA ILE A 46 -4.30 29.60 -9.24
C ILE A 46 -3.52 28.33 -9.62
N ASP A 47 -2.72 27.83 -8.68
CA ASP A 47 -2.09 26.53 -8.84
C ASP A 47 -2.98 25.45 -8.23
N ALA A 48 -3.63 24.66 -9.10
CA ALA A 48 -4.52 23.58 -8.68
C ALA A 48 -3.78 22.43 -7.98
N TYR A 49 -2.44 22.38 -8.05
CA TYR A 49 -1.63 21.32 -7.45
C TYR A 49 -1.07 21.66 -6.07
N GLU A 50 -1.11 22.93 -5.64
CA GLU A 50 -0.61 23.35 -4.31
C GLU A 50 -1.70 23.73 -3.29
N GLN A 51 -2.99 23.73 -3.65
CA GLN A 51 -4.09 24.12 -2.75
C GLN A 51 -5.14 23.06 -2.35
N PRO A 52 -4.83 21.75 -2.18
CA PRO A 52 -5.77 20.86 -1.48
C PRO A 52 -5.98 21.22 0.01
N ASP A 53 -4.98 21.80 0.67
CA ASP A 53 -4.97 21.95 2.15
C ASP A 53 -5.99 22.95 2.71
N LEU A 54 -6.52 23.87 1.89
CA LEU A 54 -7.46 24.89 2.35
C LEU A 54 -8.94 24.58 2.04
N LEU A 55 -9.23 23.55 1.23
CA LEU A 55 -10.60 23.20 0.83
C LEU A 55 -11.17 22.00 1.61
N VAL A 56 -10.31 21.16 2.20
CA VAL A 56 -10.73 19.96 2.96
C VAL A 56 -11.31 20.30 4.34
N THR A 57 -11.01 21.48 4.90
CA THR A 57 -11.50 21.85 6.25
C THR A 57 -13.00 22.16 6.32
N ASN A 58 -13.67 22.44 5.20
CA ASN A 58 -15.09 22.82 5.20
C ASN A 58 -16.05 21.71 4.75
N ALA A 59 -15.55 20.58 4.26
CA ALA A 59 -16.39 19.45 3.80
C ALA A 59 -16.58 18.35 4.87
N ALA A 60 -15.86 18.42 5.99
CA ALA A 60 -15.97 17.46 7.10
C ALA A 60 -17.15 17.72 8.07
N GLN A 61 -18.15 18.50 7.64
CA GLN A 61 -19.42 18.64 8.35
C GLN A 61 -20.57 18.25 7.43
N ASP A 62 -20.68 16.96 7.13
CA ASP A 62 -21.98 16.30 7.19
C ASP A 62 -21.73 14.79 7.29
N GLY A 63 -22.29 14.20 8.35
CA GLY A 63 -22.05 12.81 8.71
C GLY A 63 -22.90 11.87 7.89
N GLN A 64 -22.25 10.90 7.28
CA GLN A 64 -22.72 9.52 7.13
C GLN A 64 -21.50 8.69 6.69
N ASP A 65 -20.84 8.08 7.67
CA ASP A 65 -19.69 7.19 7.47
C ASP A 65 -20.18 5.86 6.89
N ASP A 66 -20.09 5.68 5.59
CA ASP A 66 -20.02 4.36 4.96
C ASP A 66 -18.56 3.88 5.05
N GLU A 67 -18.25 3.17 6.14
CA GLU A 67 -16.89 2.81 6.63
C GLU A 67 -16.07 1.87 5.72
N PHE A 68 -16.48 1.62 4.48
CA PHE A 68 -15.80 0.67 3.58
C PHE A 68 -15.54 1.15 2.15
N ASP A 69 -16.06 2.30 1.73
CA ASP A 69 -15.97 2.71 0.31
C ASP A 69 -14.96 3.82 -0.02
N ASP A 70 -14.26 4.38 0.98
CA ASP A 70 -13.29 5.47 0.76
C ASP A 70 -11.82 5.07 1.07
N VAL A 71 -11.47 3.82 0.77
CA VAL A 71 -10.09 3.35 0.93
C VAL A 71 -9.23 3.86 -0.24
N ASN A 72 -8.82 5.12 -0.10
CA ASN A 72 -7.64 5.75 -0.71
C ASN A 72 -6.91 4.90 -1.74
N GLU A 73 -7.14 5.18 -3.03
CA GLU A 73 -6.24 4.71 -4.09
C GLU A 73 -4.79 5.05 -3.70
N PRO A 74 -3.82 4.14 -3.93
CA PRO A 74 -2.43 4.40 -3.63
C PRO A 74 -1.98 5.66 -4.39
N GLN A 75 -1.73 6.72 -3.62
CA GLN A 75 -1.19 7.97 -4.15
C GLN A 75 0.12 7.67 -4.87
N ILE A 76 0.20 8.06 -6.14
CA ILE A 76 1.37 7.91 -7.00
C ILE A 76 2.49 8.78 -6.41
N GLY A 77 3.29 8.19 -5.54
CA GLY A 77 4.52 8.80 -5.06
C GLY A 77 5.47 9.01 -6.24
N SER A 78 5.82 10.27 -6.48
CA SER A 78 6.82 10.66 -7.46
C SER A 78 8.16 9.98 -7.15
N ASN A 79 8.62 9.12 -8.05
CA ASN A 79 9.96 8.50 -8.09
C ASN A 79 10.45 7.86 -6.77
N VAL A 80 9.96 6.67 -6.46
CA VAL A 80 10.79 5.70 -5.74
C VAL A 80 11.54 4.89 -6.80
N GLU A 81 12.83 5.15 -6.96
CA GLU A 81 13.67 4.36 -7.85
C GLU A 81 13.84 2.95 -7.28
N LEU A 82 13.39 1.94 -8.02
CA LEU A 82 13.68 0.54 -7.73
C LEU A 82 15.19 0.35 -7.58
N SER A 83 15.63 -0.40 -6.56
CA SER A 83 17.03 -0.77 -6.42
C SER A 83 17.50 -1.58 -7.63
N ASP A 84 18.80 -1.52 -7.93
CA ASP A 84 19.36 -2.24 -9.08
C ASP A 84 19.15 -3.76 -8.97
N GLU A 85 19.21 -4.31 -7.75
CA GLU A 85 18.90 -5.73 -7.50
C GLU A 85 17.45 -6.09 -7.89
N ILE A 86 16.49 -5.23 -7.54
CA ILE A 86 15.08 -5.45 -7.85
C ILE A 86 14.85 -5.26 -9.36
N ARG A 87 15.48 -4.26 -9.99
CA ARG A 87 15.42 -4.06 -11.45
C ARG A 87 15.90 -5.31 -12.19
N VAL A 88 17.04 -5.88 -11.77
CA VAL A 88 17.58 -7.12 -12.33
C VAL A 88 16.59 -8.28 -12.15
N ALA A 89 16.02 -8.45 -10.95
CA ALA A 89 15.04 -9.50 -10.70
C ALA A 89 13.76 -9.35 -11.54
N VAL A 90 13.27 -8.12 -11.73
CA VAL A 90 12.13 -7.82 -12.60
C VAL A 90 12.46 -8.14 -14.06
N ASP A 91 13.65 -7.75 -14.53
CA ASP A 91 14.10 -8.07 -15.89
C ASP A 91 14.21 -9.58 -16.13
N ASP A 92 14.70 -10.34 -15.15
CA ASP A 92 14.73 -11.80 -15.21
C ASP A 92 13.33 -12.41 -15.33
N LEU A 93 12.33 -11.84 -14.65
CA LEU A 93 10.93 -12.24 -14.78
C LEU A 93 10.37 -11.91 -16.18
N VAL A 94 10.68 -10.74 -16.72
CA VAL A 94 10.28 -10.34 -18.09
C VAL A 94 10.89 -11.27 -19.13
N GLU A 95 12.18 -11.60 -19.02
CA GLU A 95 12.84 -12.54 -19.93
C GLU A 95 12.30 -13.98 -19.76
N LYS A 96 11.94 -14.38 -18.53
CA LYS A 96 11.23 -15.65 -18.29
C LYS A 96 9.86 -15.67 -18.99
N ALA A 97 9.11 -14.57 -18.95
CA ALA A 97 7.82 -14.46 -19.65
C ALA A 97 7.99 -14.59 -21.17
N LYS A 98 9.00 -13.92 -21.74
CA LYS A 98 9.37 -14.06 -23.16
C LYS A 98 9.70 -15.50 -23.54
N ARG A 99 10.50 -16.22 -22.73
CA ARG A 99 10.82 -17.64 -22.97
C ARG A 99 9.57 -18.53 -22.93
N LYS A 100 8.58 -18.17 -22.11
CA LYS A 100 7.28 -18.85 -22.02
C LYS A 100 6.27 -18.45 -23.10
N GLY A 101 6.67 -17.66 -24.09
CA GLY A 101 5.84 -17.32 -25.25
C GLY A 101 5.10 -15.98 -25.15
N PHE A 102 5.44 -15.11 -24.20
CA PHE A 102 4.84 -13.78 -24.14
C PHE A 102 5.14 -12.95 -25.42
N PRO A 103 4.17 -12.21 -25.99
CA PRO A 103 4.37 -11.48 -27.24
C PRO A 103 5.51 -10.48 -27.17
N ARG A 104 6.53 -10.64 -28.03
CA ARG A 104 7.73 -9.80 -28.04
C ARG A 104 7.44 -8.31 -28.20
N LYS A 105 6.41 -7.98 -28.99
CA LYS A 105 5.96 -6.58 -29.22
C LYS A 105 5.50 -5.89 -27.95
N LEU A 106 5.02 -6.64 -26.95
CA LEU A 106 4.49 -6.12 -25.69
C LEU A 106 5.53 -6.10 -24.56
N LEU A 107 6.72 -6.67 -24.75
CA LEU A 107 7.77 -6.70 -23.71
C LEU A 107 8.16 -5.31 -23.19
N PRO A 108 8.31 -4.26 -24.02
CA PRO A 108 8.60 -2.91 -23.51
C PRO A 108 7.49 -2.39 -22.60
N GLN A 109 6.22 -2.68 -22.94
CA GLN A 109 5.07 -2.29 -22.14
C GLN A 109 5.01 -3.07 -20.84
N LEU A 110 5.27 -4.38 -20.87
CA LEU A 110 5.34 -5.22 -19.67
C LEU A 110 6.42 -4.72 -18.71
N ARG A 111 7.63 -4.43 -19.22
CA ARG A 111 8.71 -3.86 -18.42
C ARG A 111 8.28 -2.54 -17.80
N ARG A 112 7.72 -1.62 -18.60
CA ARG A 112 7.24 -0.33 -18.09
C ARG A 112 6.22 -0.46 -16.98
N ILE A 113 5.29 -1.41 -17.08
CA ILE A 113 4.28 -1.67 -16.03
C ILE A 113 4.94 -2.28 -14.80
N ALA A 114 5.77 -3.30 -14.98
CA ALA A 114 6.43 -3.99 -13.88
C ALA A 114 7.36 -3.08 -13.08
N THR A 115 7.96 -2.07 -13.72
CA THR A 115 8.83 -1.09 -13.06
C THR A 115 8.12 0.21 -12.69
N ARG A 116 6.80 0.29 -12.88
CA ARG A 116 6.04 1.54 -12.67
C ARG A 116 5.93 1.92 -11.20
N PHE A 117 5.85 0.92 -10.33
CA PHE A 117 5.62 1.09 -8.90
C PHE A 117 6.70 0.36 -8.11
N ASP A 118 7.08 0.94 -6.97
CA ASP A 118 7.95 0.29 -6.00
C ASP A 118 7.16 -0.68 -5.11
N ILE A 119 6.80 -1.83 -5.68
CA ILE A 119 5.98 -2.86 -4.99
C ILE A 119 6.73 -4.18 -4.79
N TRP A 120 7.93 -4.31 -5.37
CA TRP A 120 8.69 -5.55 -5.35
C TRP A 120 9.64 -5.58 -4.17
N ARG A 121 9.73 -6.72 -3.48
CA ARG A 121 10.65 -6.92 -2.36
C ARG A 121 11.35 -8.26 -2.49
N LEU A 122 12.67 -8.28 -2.30
CA LEU A 122 13.47 -9.52 -2.24
C LEU A 122 13.75 -9.96 -0.80
N LYS A 123 13.72 -9.00 0.12
CA LYS A 123 13.96 -9.17 1.56
C LYS A 123 13.00 -8.27 2.34
N LEU A 124 12.93 -8.51 3.64
CA LEU A 124 12.17 -7.61 4.53
C LEU A 124 12.77 -6.20 4.46
N GLY A 125 11.90 -5.22 4.30
CA GLY A 125 12.24 -3.81 4.22
C GLY A 125 11.64 -3.02 5.38
N ASP A 126 12.03 -1.76 5.47
CA ASP A 126 11.51 -0.76 6.39
C ASP A 126 10.30 -0.02 5.78
N ASP A 127 9.47 -0.76 5.05
CA ASP A 127 8.25 -0.23 4.44
C ASP A 127 7.36 0.43 5.50
N PRO A 128 6.72 1.57 5.17
CA PRO A 128 5.84 2.23 6.11
C PRO A 128 4.70 1.27 6.50
N PRO A 129 4.22 1.35 7.76
CA PRO A 129 3.11 0.53 8.20
C PRO A 129 1.89 0.78 7.31
N ALA A 130 1.06 -0.25 7.18
CA ALA A 130 -0.22 -0.12 6.49
C ALA A 130 -1.01 1.06 7.05
N ARG A 131 -1.68 1.80 6.17
CA ARG A 131 -2.51 2.97 6.52
C ARG A 131 -3.83 2.55 7.16
N VAL A 132 -3.74 1.81 8.26
CA VAL A 132 -4.88 1.31 9.03
C VAL A 132 -4.64 1.59 10.51
N PRO A 133 -5.69 1.79 11.32
CA PRO A 133 -5.54 1.93 12.76
C PRO A 133 -4.79 0.74 13.36
N PRO A 134 -3.90 0.97 14.36
CA PRO A 134 -3.20 -0.12 15.03
C PRO A 134 -4.17 -1.16 15.60
N MET A 135 -3.89 -2.44 15.32
CA MET A 135 -4.69 -3.56 15.83
C MET A 135 -4.66 -3.59 17.36
N LYS A 136 -5.84 -3.63 17.99
CA LYS A 136 -5.99 -3.77 19.45
C LYS A 136 -6.37 -5.19 19.81
N ILE A 137 -5.47 -5.90 20.49
CA ILE A 137 -5.74 -7.24 21.03
C ILE A 137 -6.53 -7.09 22.34
N ARG A 138 -7.72 -7.71 22.41
CA ARG A 138 -8.55 -7.73 23.63
C ARG A 138 -8.32 -9.05 24.38
N LEU A 139 -8.03 -8.94 25.68
CA LEU A 139 -7.89 -10.10 26.55
C LEU A 139 -9.21 -10.33 27.30
N LYS A 140 -9.56 -11.60 27.48
CA LYS A 140 -10.70 -12.04 28.28
C LYS A 140 -10.59 -11.49 29.72
N PRO A 141 -11.72 -11.21 30.38
CA PRO A 141 -11.72 -10.79 31.78
C PRO A 141 -10.94 -11.75 32.68
N GLY A 142 -10.06 -11.19 33.52
CA GLY A 142 -9.24 -11.98 34.46
C GLY A 142 -8.00 -12.64 33.85
N ALA A 143 -7.64 -12.33 32.59
CA ALA A 143 -6.38 -12.78 32.00
C ALA A 143 -5.17 -12.43 32.87
N LYS A 144 -4.31 -13.42 33.12
CA LYS A 144 -3.08 -13.25 33.91
C LYS A 144 -1.86 -13.35 32.99
N PRO A 145 -0.83 -12.52 33.19
CA PRO A 145 0.37 -12.60 32.37
C PRO A 145 1.03 -13.98 32.40
N TYR A 146 1.46 -14.42 31.22
CA TYR A 146 2.24 -15.64 31.03
C TYR A 146 3.66 -15.28 30.66
N CYS A 147 4.65 -15.79 31.40
CA CYS A 147 6.06 -15.64 31.10
C CYS A 147 6.72 -17.02 31.02
N CYS A 148 7.18 -17.40 29.84
CA CYS A 148 7.88 -18.66 29.63
C CYS A 148 9.27 -18.64 30.29
N LYS A 149 9.79 -19.82 30.65
CA LYS A 149 11.17 -19.96 31.12
C LYS A 149 12.16 -19.74 29.97
N ALA A 150 13.30 -19.12 30.28
CA ALA A 150 14.41 -18.99 29.34
C ALA A 150 14.85 -20.37 28.82
N ARG A 151 15.02 -20.48 27.51
CA ARG A 151 15.44 -21.72 26.83
C ARG A 151 16.92 -21.64 26.45
N ARG A 152 17.60 -22.79 26.50
CA ARG A 152 18.96 -22.92 25.99
C ARG A 152 18.90 -23.41 24.55
N TYR A 153 19.49 -22.65 23.64
CA TYR A 153 19.64 -23.03 22.24
C TYR A 153 21.11 -23.40 21.93
N PRO A 154 21.33 -24.35 21.00
CA PRO A 154 22.66 -24.61 20.43
C PRO A 154 23.29 -23.33 19.83
N PRO A 155 24.62 -23.23 19.77
CA PRO A 155 25.30 -22.01 19.30
C PRO A 155 24.86 -21.53 17.91
N GLU A 156 24.66 -22.46 16.96
CA GLU A 156 24.19 -22.16 15.61
C GLU A 156 22.80 -21.48 15.61
N VAL A 157 21.87 -22.05 16.37
CA VAL A 157 20.50 -21.54 16.49
C VAL A 157 20.49 -20.19 17.20
N ARG A 158 21.32 -20.04 18.24
CA ARG A 158 21.42 -18.78 18.99
C ARG A 158 21.89 -17.65 18.10
N ARG A 159 22.97 -17.85 17.34
CA ARG A 159 23.46 -16.88 16.36
C ARG A 159 22.37 -16.48 15.37
N PHE A 160 21.63 -17.45 14.83
CA PHE A 160 20.51 -17.14 13.94
C PHE A 160 19.44 -16.26 14.61
N LEU A 161 19.05 -16.59 15.85
CA LEU A 161 18.04 -15.81 16.58
C LEU A 161 18.54 -14.39 16.88
N ASP A 162 19.81 -14.24 17.27
CA ASP A 162 20.44 -12.95 17.53
C ASP A 162 20.47 -12.11 16.24
N ASP A 163 21.06 -12.64 15.17
CA ASP A 163 21.16 -11.97 13.86
C ASP A 163 19.77 -11.58 13.31
N PHE A 164 18.76 -12.44 13.48
CA PHE A 164 17.39 -12.19 13.01
C PHE A 164 16.68 -11.12 13.84
N ASN A 165 16.81 -11.15 15.17
CA ASN A 165 16.20 -10.13 16.03
C ASN A 165 16.86 -8.77 15.86
N ASP A 166 18.18 -8.72 15.70
CA ASP A 166 18.92 -7.48 15.41
C ASP A 166 18.41 -6.83 14.11
N GLU A 167 18.13 -7.63 13.09
CA GLU A 167 17.53 -7.13 11.84
C GLU A 167 16.11 -6.60 12.07
N LEU A 168 15.27 -7.29 12.86
CA LEU A 168 13.93 -6.80 13.18
C LEU A 168 13.96 -5.49 13.98
N VAL A 169 14.92 -5.31 14.89
CA VAL A 169 15.15 -4.06 15.62
C VAL A 169 15.62 -2.97 14.68
N ARG A 170 16.58 -3.27 13.79
CA ARG A 170 17.08 -2.33 12.78
C ARG A 170 15.98 -1.85 11.84
N LEU A 171 15.05 -2.74 11.47
CA LEU A 171 13.87 -2.40 10.66
C LEU A 171 12.78 -1.65 11.45
N GLY A 172 12.90 -1.54 12.78
CA GLY A 172 11.90 -0.90 13.64
C GLY A 172 10.62 -1.74 13.84
N TRP A 173 10.65 -3.02 13.50
CA TRP A 173 9.49 -3.92 13.62
C TRP A 173 9.29 -4.44 15.03
N VAL A 174 10.37 -4.51 15.82
CA VAL A 174 10.35 -4.89 17.24
C VAL A 174 11.23 -3.93 18.04
N TYR A 175 10.96 -3.84 19.33
CA TYR A 175 11.74 -3.04 20.27
C TYR A 175 11.84 -3.76 21.62
N GLU A 176 12.86 -3.42 22.39
CA GLU A 176 13.02 -3.95 23.74
C GLU A 176 11.97 -3.34 24.67
N ASN A 177 11.22 -4.20 25.38
CA ASN A 177 10.24 -3.78 26.37
C ASN A 177 10.56 -4.40 27.73
N THR A 178 11.20 -3.63 28.61
CA THR A 178 11.61 -4.05 29.96
C THR A 178 10.43 -4.25 30.92
N GLU A 179 9.29 -3.65 30.62
CA GLU A 179 8.10 -3.67 31.47
C GLU A 179 7.12 -4.81 31.12
N SER A 180 7.41 -5.58 30.06
CA SER A 180 6.53 -6.66 29.64
C SER A 180 6.44 -7.76 30.70
N ARG A 181 5.21 -8.05 31.14
CA ARG A 181 4.90 -9.20 31.99
C ARG A 181 4.55 -10.45 31.17
N TRP A 182 4.54 -10.34 29.84
CA TRP A 182 4.18 -11.40 28.91
C TRP A 182 5.40 -11.83 28.10
N ALA A 183 5.65 -13.13 28.02
CA ALA A 183 6.69 -13.71 27.19
C ALA A 183 6.26 -15.11 26.72
N CYS A 184 6.06 -15.25 25.41
CA CYS A 184 5.86 -16.55 24.76
C CYS A 184 7.21 -17.10 24.28
N PRO A 185 7.42 -18.44 24.27
CA PRO A 185 8.69 -19.00 23.89
C PRO A 185 8.89 -18.92 22.38
N VAL A 186 10.10 -18.57 21.98
CA VAL A 186 10.56 -18.66 20.60
C VAL A 186 10.81 -20.12 20.22
N LEU A 187 10.35 -20.51 19.03
CA LEU A 187 10.50 -21.82 18.42
C LEU A 187 11.27 -21.66 17.09
N PRO A 188 12.59 -21.90 17.09
CA PRO A 188 13.36 -21.98 15.87
C PRO A 188 13.02 -23.29 15.14
N VAL A 189 12.60 -23.19 13.88
CA VAL A 189 12.22 -24.32 13.03
C VAL A 189 13.17 -24.36 11.84
N ARG A 190 13.61 -25.56 11.44
CA ARG A 190 14.37 -25.73 10.20
C ARG A 190 13.40 -25.87 9.03
N LYS A 191 13.65 -25.08 7.98
CA LYS A 191 13.02 -25.21 6.68
C LYS A 191 13.60 -26.39 5.90
N SER A 192 12.92 -26.78 4.83
CA SER A 192 13.34 -27.87 3.93
C SER A 192 14.68 -27.60 3.23
N ASP A 193 15.02 -26.33 3.03
CA ASP A 193 16.30 -25.88 2.46
C ASP A 193 17.45 -25.85 3.49
N GLY A 194 17.18 -26.24 4.74
CA GLY A 194 18.14 -26.24 5.84
C GLY A 194 18.25 -24.91 6.59
N ALA A 195 17.64 -23.82 6.08
CA ALA A 195 17.62 -22.52 6.75
C ALA A 195 16.72 -22.55 8.00
N PHE A 196 16.92 -21.60 8.91
CA PHE A 196 16.06 -21.43 10.07
C PHE A 196 14.94 -20.41 9.82
N CYS A 197 13.79 -20.64 10.46
CA CYS A 197 12.80 -19.60 10.71
C CYS A 197 12.54 -19.48 12.21
N GLN A 198 12.30 -18.24 12.65
CA GLN A 198 11.87 -17.94 13.99
C GLN A 198 10.34 -17.94 14.02
N THR A 199 9.75 -18.77 14.87
CA THR A 199 8.31 -18.74 15.18
C THR A 199 8.14 -18.55 16.68
N ALA A 200 6.93 -18.23 17.15
CA ALA A 200 6.62 -18.12 18.58
C ALA A 200 5.39 -18.96 18.92
N ASP A 201 5.44 -19.65 20.06
CA ASP A 201 4.29 -20.42 20.54
C ASP A 201 3.31 -19.50 21.28
N TYR A 202 2.38 -18.91 20.53
CA TYR A 202 1.36 -18.03 21.09
C TYR A 202 0.19 -18.77 21.74
N LYS A 203 0.18 -20.12 21.81
CA LYS A 203 -0.93 -20.86 22.44
C LYS A 203 -1.27 -20.37 23.85
N PRO A 204 -0.30 -20.07 24.74
CA PRO A 204 -0.61 -19.54 26.07
C PRO A 204 -1.29 -18.17 26.02
N LEU A 205 -0.88 -17.29 25.11
CA LEU A 205 -1.51 -15.97 24.94
C LEU A 205 -2.89 -16.11 24.32
N ASN A 206 -3.01 -16.87 23.23
CA ASN A 206 -4.26 -17.06 22.47
C ASN A 206 -5.39 -17.65 23.32
N ALA A 207 -5.08 -18.43 24.35
CA ALA A 207 -6.08 -18.92 25.30
C ALA A 207 -6.82 -17.78 26.04
N PHE A 208 -6.14 -16.64 26.24
CA PHE A 208 -6.67 -15.45 26.91
C PHE A 208 -7.17 -14.37 25.95
N VAL A 209 -6.92 -14.47 24.64
CA VAL A 209 -7.41 -13.49 23.67
C VAL A 209 -8.90 -13.72 23.39
N GLU A 210 -9.68 -12.65 23.34
CA GLU A 210 -11.05 -12.69 22.86
C GLU A 210 -11.07 -12.95 21.35
N ALA A 211 -11.85 -13.93 20.91
CA ALA A 211 -11.93 -14.27 19.50
C ALA A 211 -12.57 -13.11 18.72
N ILE A 212 -11.89 -12.68 17.66
CA ILE A 212 -12.44 -11.76 16.67
C ILE A 212 -13.13 -12.61 15.62
N VAL A 213 -14.39 -12.31 15.33
CA VAL A 213 -15.09 -12.91 14.18
C VAL A 213 -14.55 -12.24 12.93
N GLY A 214 -13.58 -12.89 12.30
CA GLY A 214 -13.12 -12.52 10.95
C GLY A 214 -13.99 -13.22 9.91
N VAL A 215 -14.33 -12.51 8.84
CA VAL A 215 -14.88 -13.13 7.63
C VAL A 215 -13.69 -13.59 6.81
N MET A 216 -13.27 -14.84 6.98
CA MET A 216 -12.36 -15.46 6.03
C MET A 216 -13.17 -15.82 4.79
N PRO A 217 -12.82 -15.31 3.60
CA PRO A 217 -13.55 -15.66 2.40
C PRO A 217 -13.36 -17.15 2.08
N ASP A 218 -14.42 -17.78 1.57
CA ASP A 218 -14.35 -19.17 1.11
C ASP A 218 -13.82 -19.16 -0.32
N LEU A 219 -12.62 -19.70 -0.50
CA LEU A 219 -11.96 -19.75 -1.79
C LEU A 219 -12.83 -20.40 -2.88
N ASN A 220 -13.70 -21.35 -2.54
CA ASN A 220 -14.59 -21.96 -3.53
C ASN A 220 -15.65 -20.99 -4.04
N VAL A 221 -16.12 -20.08 -3.17
CA VAL A 221 -17.05 -19.02 -3.53
C VAL A 221 -16.33 -17.97 -4.38
N ASP A 222 -15.16 -17.52 -3.94
CA ASP A 222 -14.35 -16.54 -4.67
C ASP A 222 -13.96 -17.02 -6.08
N LEU A 223 -13.77 -18.34 -6.25
CA LEU A 223 -13.44 -18.92 -7.56
C LEU A 223 -14.62 -18.89 -8.55
N GLU A 224 -15.87 -18.85 -8.09
CA GLU A 224 -17.02 -18.66 -8.97
C GLU A 224 -17.09 -17.23 -9.52
N ASP A 225 -16.62 -16.23 -8.78
CA ASP A 225 -16.61 -14.83 -9.22
C ASP A 225 -15.66 -14.59 -10.42
N VAL A 226 -14.63 -15.42 -10.55
CA VAL A 226 -13.67 -15.36 -11.66
C VAL A 226 -13.99 -16.36 -12.79
N LYS A 227 -15.18 -16.96 -12.78
CA LYS A 227 -15.61 -17.92 -13.80
C LYS A 227 -15.65 -17.28 -15.18
N GLY A 228 -14.95 -17.91 -16.13
CA GLY A 228 -14.82 -17.41 -17.50
C GLY A 228 -13.65 -16.44 -17.70
N ALA A 229 -12.93 -16.05 -16.64
CA ALA A 229 -11.67 -15.33 -16.80
C ALA A 229 -10.65 -16.20 -17.55
N GLN A 230 -9.97 -15.59 -18.52
CA GLN A 230 -9.02 -16.27 -19.41
C GLN A 230 -7.55 -16.04 -19.02
N SER A 231 -7.29 -15.13 -18.07
CA SER A 231 -5.95 -14.73 -17.68
C SER A 231 -5.93 -14.37 -16.21
N PHE A 232 -4.93 -14.89 -15.50
CA PHE A 232 -4.78 -14.73 -14.05
C PHE A 232 -3.38 -14.22 -13.72
N GLY A 233 -3.30 -13.34 -12.73
CA GLY A 233 -2.04 -12.89 -12.13
C GLY A 233 -1.99 -13.34 -10.68
N LEU A 234 -0.91 -14.01 -10.29
CA LEU A 234 -0.67 -14.39 -8.90
C LEU A 234 0.36 -13.42 -8.30
N PHE A 235 -0.03 -12.75 -7.23
CA PHE A 235 0.81 -11.89 -6.42
C PHE A 235 0.73 -12.36 -4.98
N ASP A 236 1.85 -12.28 -4.26
CA ASP A 236 1.92 -12.66 -2.86
C ASP A 236 2.75 -11.63 -2.11
N PHE A 237 2.39 -11.38 -0.85
CA PHE A 237 3.16 -10.49 -0.01
C PHE A 237 4.42 -11.21 0.51
N ILE A 238 5.53 -10.47 0.60
CA ILE A 238 6.75 -11.05 1.14
C ILE A 238 6.57 -11.34 2.63
N LYS A 239 6.52 -12.63 2.99
CA LYS A 239 6.35 -13.07 4.39
C LYS A 239 5.13 -12.42 5.06
N GLY A 240 3.99 -12.40 4.35
CA GLY A 240 2.70 -11.95 4.87
C GLY A 240 2.20 -12.74 6.09
#